data_AF-A0A2H0J582-F1
#
_entry.id   AF-A0A2H0J582-F1
#
_cell.length_a   1.000
_cell.length_b   1.000
_cell.length_c   1.000
_cell.angle_alpha   90.00
_cell.angle_beta   90.00
_cell.angle_gamma   90.00
#
_symmetry.space_group_name_H-M   'P 1'
#
loop_
_entity.id
_entity.type
_entity.pdbx_description
1 polymer ?
#
loop_
_entity_poly.entity_id
_entity_poly.type
_entity_poly.pdbx_seq_one_letter_code
_entity_poly.pdbx_strand_id
1 'polypeptide(L)' 'MGELLAKFPKLDQWEAGEAKPTLKQVEDYAKTTQTPFGYMFLERPPSEPLPSGDAARGLAGAL' A
#
# COMPACT_ATOMS: atom_id res chain seq x y z
N MET A 1 -6.94 -9.16 -7.06
CA MET A 1 -6.29 -8.29 -8.06
C MET A 1 -7.27 -7.64 -9.04
N GLY A 2 -8.28 -8.36 -9.56
CA GLY A 2 -9.27 -7.76 -10.49
C GLY A 2 -10.00 -6.52 -9.94
N GLU A 3 -10.41 -6.51 -8.67
CA GLU A 3 -11.08 -5.36 -8.06
C GLU A 3 -10.17 -4.14 -7.88
N LEU A 4 -8.86 -4.37 -7.67
CA LEU A 4 -7.88 -3.31 -7.51
C LEU A 4 -7.56 -2.66 -8.85
N LEU A 5 -7.41 -3.45 -9.92
CA LEU A 5 -7.24 -2.96 -11.28
C LEU A 5 -8.49 -2.23 -11.78
N ALA A 6 -9.69 -2.63 -11.36
CA ALA A 6 -10.92 -1.89 -11.66
C ALA A 6 -10.91 -0.48 -11.03
N LYS A 7 -10.39 -0.34 -9.81
CA LYS A 7 -10.30 0.95 -9.10
C LYS A 7 -9.09 1.79 -9.50
N PHE A 8 -7.99 1.14 -9.88
CA PHE A 8 -6.72 1.75 -10.29
C PHE A 8 -6.27 1.16 -11.64
N PRO A 9 -6.89 1.56 -12.76
CA PRO A 9 -6.63 0.95 -14.08
C PRO A 9 -5.20 1.14 -14.60
N LYS A 10 -4.44 2.06 -13.99
CA LYS A 10 -3.05 2.36 -14.33
C LYS A 10 -2.04 1.75 -13.37
N LEU A 11 -2.48 0.87 -12.46
CA LEU A 11 -1.60 0.29 -11.43
C LEU A 11 -0.37 -0.37 -12.06
N ASP A 12 -0.55 -1.18 -13.11
CA ASP A 12 0.55 -1.84 -13.81
C ASP A 12 1.57 -0.83 -14.39
N GLN A 13 1.08 0.30 -14.94
CA GLN A 13 1.93 1.37 -15.47
C GLN A 13 2.65 2.14 -14.35
N TRP A 14 2.05 2.22 -13.16
CA TRP A 14 2.69 2.83 -11.99
C TRP A 14 3.82 1.95 -11.47
N GLU A 15 3.59 0.63 -11.39
CA GLU A 15 4.61 -0.34 -10.97
C GLU A 15 5.79 -0.42 -11.96
N ALA A 16 5.51 -0.34 -13.26
CA ALA A 16 6.53 -0.27 -14.31
C ALA A 16 7.25 1.09 -14.40
N GLY A 17 6.75 2.13 -13.72
CA GLY A 17 7.28 3.49 -13.79
C GLY A 17 6.97 4.24 -15.09
N GLU A 18 6.10 3.70 -15.93
CA GLU A 18 5.66 4.28 -17.20
C GLU A 18 4.72 5.49 -17.00
N ALA A 19 3.98 5.49 -15.89
CA ALA A 19 3.13 6.59 -15.47
C ALA A 19 3.30 6.88 -13.98
N LYS A 20 3.17 8.15 -13.59
CA LYS A 20 3.21 8.56 -12.18
C LYS A 20 1.79 8.80 -11.66
N PRO A 21 1.39 8.21 -10.52
CA PRO A 21 0.14 8.57 -9.86
C PRO A 21 0.21 10.00 -9.31
N THR A 22 -0.95 10.63 -9.16
CA THR A 22 -1.10 11.86 -8.36
C THR A 22 -1.03 11.54 -6.87
N LEU A 23 -0.72 12.54 -6.04
CA LEU A 23 -0.68 12.38 -4.58
C LEU A 23 -2.00 11.79 -4.02
N LYS A 24 -3.13 12.30 -4.51
CA LYS A 24 -4.46 11.81 -4.11
C LYS A 24 -4.69 10.35 -4.49
N GLN A 25 -4.20 9.92 -5.65
CA GLN A 25 -4.31 8.52 -6.07
C GLN A 25 -3.46 7.59 -5.21
N VAL A 26 -2.25 8.01 -4.81
CA VAL A 26 -1.42 7.25 -3.86
C VAL A 26 -2.11 7.16 -2.50
N GLU A 27 -2.72 8.25 -2.03
CA GLU A 27 -3.48 8.28 -0.78
C GLU A 27 -4.69 7.33 -0.82
N ASP A 28 -5.47 7.37 -1.90
CA ASP A 28 -6.65 6.52 -2.08
C ASP A 28 -6.26 5.04 -2.24
N TYR A 29 -5.11 4.75 -2.88
CA TYR A 29 -4.55 3.40 -2.98
C TYR A 29 -4.10 2.87 -1.62
N ALA A 30 -3.33 3.66 -0.85
CA ALA A 30 -2.89 3.31 0.50
C ALA A 30 -4.07 3.00 1.44
N LYS A 31 -5.14 3.80 1.39
CA LYS A 31 -6.39 3.53 2.13
C LYS A 31 -7.04 2.21 1.70
N THR A 32 -7.03 1.91 0.40
CA THR A 32 -7.67 0.71 -0.15
C THR A 32 -6.91 -0.56 0.23
N THR A 33 -5.57 -0.53 0.25
CA THR A 33 -4.72 -1.67 0.64
C THR A 33 -4.45 -1.73 2.15
N GLN A 34 -5.01 -0.79 2.91
CA GLN A 34 -4.72 -0.60 4.34
C GLN A 34 -3.21 -0.47 4.63
N THR A 35 -2.46 0.04 3.66
CA THR A 35 -1.03 0.32 3.81
C THR A 35 -0.85 1.73 4.37
N PRO A 36 -0.01 1.95 5.39
CA PRO A 36 0.27 3.30 5.87
C PRO A 36 0.77 4.19 4.72
N PHE A 37 0.17 5.37 4.55
CA PHE A 37 0.49 6.25 3.42
C PHE A 37 1.99 6.57 3.29
N GLY A 38 2.65 6.80 4.43
CA GLY A 38 4.10 7.06 4.45
C GLY A 38 4.96 5.91 3.92
N TYR A 39 4.45 4.67 3.92
CA TYR A 39 5.21 3.50 3.47
C TYR A 39 5.34 3.45 1.95
N MET A 40 4.47 4.14 1.21
CA MET A 40 4.50 4.18 -0.27
C MET A 40 5.73 4.92 -0.83
N PHE A 41 6.45 5.63 0.03
CA PHE A 41 7.63 6.42 -0.32
C PHE A 41 8.93 5.79 0.18
N LEU A 42 8.85 4.61 0.82
CA LEU A 42 10.03 3.89 1.25
C LEU A 42 10.65 3.14 0.08
N GLU A 43 11.98 3.23 -0.07
CA GLU A 43 12.71 2.49 -1.10
C GLU A 43 12.61 0.98 -0.91
N ARG A 44 12.46 0.54 0.34
CA ARG A 44 12.29 -0.87 0.72
C ARG A 44 11.28 -0.97 1.86
N PRO A 45 10.50 -2.07 1.93
CA PRO A 45 9.62 -2.33 3.06
C PRO A 45 10.38 -2.26 4.39
N PRO A 46 9.77 -1.72 5.46
CA PRO A 46 10.41 -1.70 6.76
C PRO A 46 10.53 -3.13 7.29
N SER A 47 11.72 -3.46 7.80
CA SER A 47 11.99 -4.74 8.45
C SER A 47 11.72 -4.59 9.94
N GLU A 48 10.45 -4.47 10.33
CA GLU A 48 10.07 -4.49 11.75
C GLU A 48 10.12 -5.94 12.26
N PRO A 49 10.85 -6.23 13.35
CA PRO A 49 10.79 -7.54 13.97
C PRO A 49 9.36 -7.75 14.49
N LEU A 50 8.63 -8.68 13.85
CA LEU A 50 7.31 -9.07 14.33
C LEU A 50 7.46 -9.55 15.79
N PRO A 51 6.64 -9.05 16.72
CA PRO A 51 6.69 -9.55 18.09
C PRO A 51 6.44 -11.07 18.05
N SER A 52 7.39 -11.83 18.61
CA SER A 52 7.27 -13.28 18.73
C SER A 52 6.12 -13.59 19.69
N GLY A 53 4.94 -13.89 19.15
CA GLY A 53 3.77 -14.32 19.91
C GLY A 53 2.64 -13.27 19.93
N ASP A 54 1.50 -13.68 19.38
CA ASP A 54 0.14 -13.16 19.57
C ASP A 54 -0.20 -11.70 19.24
N ALA A 55 0.76 -10.86 18.84
CA ALA A 55 0.48 -9.45 18.51
C ALA A 55 0.74 -9.07 17.04
N ALA A 56 0.59 -10.02 16.10
CA ALA A 56 0.51 -9.70 14.67
C ALA A 56 -0.89 -9.20 14.23
N ARG A 57 -1.76 -8.82 15.18
CA ARG A 57 -2.96 -7.99 14.92
C ARG A 57 -2.71 -6.59 15.46
N GLY A 58 -1.86 -5.83 14.77
CA GLY A 58 -1.54 -4.45 15.12
C GLY A 58 -1.37 -3.48 13.95
N LEU A 59 -1.31 -3.99 12.71
CA LEU A 59 -1.43 -3.20 11.48
C LEU A 59 -2.48 -3.81 10.52
N ALA A 60 -3.43 -4.57 11.07
CA ALA A 60 -4.55 -5.18 10.36
C ALA A 60 -5.92 -4.67 10.84
N GLY A 61 -5.99 -3.51 11.50
CA GLY A 61 -7.25 -3.01 12.05
C GLY A 61 -7.14 -1.57 12.53
N ALA A 62 -7.29 -0.64 11.60
CA ALA A 62 -7.72 0.73 11.91
C ALA A 62 -9.07 0.96 11.22
N LEU A 63 -10.10 0.27 11.75
CA LEU A 63 -11.51 0.65 11.76
C LEU A 63 -12.10 0.12 13.07
#